data_AF-A0A3M1IKP8-F1
#
_entry.id   AF-A0A3M1IKP8-F1
#
_cell.length_a   1.000
_cell.length_b   1.000
_cell.length_c   1.000
_cell.angle_alpha   90.00
_cell.angle_beta   90.00
_cell.angle_gamma   90.00
#
_symmetry.space_group_name_H-M   'P 1'
#
loop_
_entity.id
_entity.type
_entity.pdbx_description
1 polymer ?
#
loop_
_entity_poly.entity_id
_entity_poly.type
_entity_poly.pdbx_seq_one_letter_code
_entity_poly.pdbx_strand_id
1 'polypeptide(L)' 'MSSKRVLVIGAGLGGLSAAISLRQVGYEVEIFEKNEKIG' A
#
# COMPACT_ATOMS: atom_id res chain seq x y z
N MET A 1 -4.68 17.59 11.36
CA MET A 1 -4.13 16.25 11.69
C MET A 1 -3.25 15.84 10.53
N SER A 2 -1.96 15.55 10.75
CA SER A 2 -1.08 15.03 9.70
C SER A 2 -1.46 13.59 9.43
N SER A 3 -1.91 13.27 8.22
CA SER A 3 -2.12 11.88 7.79
C SER A 3 -0.76 11.19 7.78
N LYS A 4 -0.64 10.05 8.45
CA LYS A 4 0.60 9.27 8.45
C LYS A 4 0.75 8.61 7.08
N ARG A 5 1.93 8.76 6.48
CA ARG A 5 2.29 8.14 5.20
C ARG A 5 2.86 6.74 5.42
N VAL A 6 2.43 5.79 4.59
CA VAL A 6 2.89 4.40 4.61
C VAL A 6 3.36 3.98 3.23
N LEU A 7 4.56 3.39 3.17
CA LEU A 7 5.10 2.79 1.98
C LEU A 7 4.98 1.26 2.08
N VAL A 8 4.34 0.65 1.08
CA VAL A 8 4.23 -0.81 0.95
C VAL A 8 5.16 -1.27 -0.18
N ILE A 9 6.05 -2.22 0.11
CA ILE A 9 6.94 -2.82 -0.89
C ILE A 9 6.39 -4.20 -1.27
N GLY A 10 6.06 -4.37 -2.55
CA GLY A 10 5.43 -5.56 -3.12
C GLY A 10 3.91 -5.37 -3.32
N ALA A 11 3.45 -5.60 -4.54
CA ALA A 11 2.04 -5.53 -4.97
C ALA A 11 1.43 -6.91 -5.24
N GLY A 12 1.86 -7.92 -4.49
CA GLY A 12 1.17 -9.21 -4.41
C GLY A 12 -0.06 -9.15 -3.48
N LEU A 13 -0.74 -10.28 -3.31
CA LEU A 13 -1.99 -10.37 -2.51
C LEU A 13 -1.88 -9.74 -1.10
N GLY A 14 -0.80 -10.03 -0.38
CA GLY A 14 -0.60 -9.49 0.97
C GLY A 14 -0.34 -7.99 0.98
N GLY A 15 0.48 -7.49 0.05
CA GLY A 15 0.83 -6.07 -0.04
C GLY A 15 -0.37 -5.21 -0.43
N LEU A 16 -1.15 -5.65 -1.42
CA LEU A 16 -2.40 -4.98 -1.82
C LEU A 16 -3.43 -5.00 -0.69
N SER A 17 -3.59 -6.14 -0.01
CA SER A 17 -4.51 -6.26 1.13
C SER A 17 -4.14 -5.28 2.25
N ALA A 18 -2.85 -5.22 2.62
CA ALA A 18 -2.36 -4.27 3.62
C ALA A 18 -2.59 -2.81 3.19
N ALA A 19 -2.28 -2.48 1.93
CA ALA A 19 -2.47 -1.13 1.40
C ALA A 19 -3.94 -0.69 1.44
N ILE A 20 -4.86 -1.58 1.07
CA ILE A 20 -6.31 -1.33 1.13
C ILE A 20 -6.74 -1.08 2.57
N SER A 21 -6.38 -1.94 3.52
CA SER A 21 -6.75 -1.79 4.93
C SER A 21 -6.23 -0.47 5.51
N LEU A 22 -4.98 -0.09 5.20
CA LEU A 22 -4.39 1.18 5.65
C LEU A 22 -5.11 2.39 5.04
N ARG A 23 -5.47 2.33 3.75
CA ARG A 23 -6.22 3.39 3.09
C ARG A 23 -7.60 3.57 3.71
N GLN A 24 -8.29 2.48 4.04
CA GLN A 24 -9.62 2.50 4.66
C GLN A 24 -9.62 3.19 6.03
N VAL A 25 -8.55 3.08 6.80
CA VAL A 25 -8.43 3.74 8.11
C VAL A 25 -7.73 5.11 8.05
N GLY A 26 -7.60 5.68 6.84
CA GLY A 26 -7.25 7.09 6.63
C GLY A 26 -5.76 7.38 6.45
N TYR A 27 -4.92 6.37 6.22
CA TYR A 27 -3.52 6.59 5.88
C TYR A 27 -3.36 6.98 4.40
N GLU A 28 -2.32 7.74 4.12
CA GLU A 28 -1.81 7.97 2.78
C GLU A 28 -0.83 6.84 2.45
N VAL A 29 -1.11 6.10 1.38
CA VAL A 29 -0.41 4.86 1.06
C VAL A 29 0.19 4.94 -0.33
N GLU A 30 1.47 4.59 -0.45
CA GLU A 30 2.19 4.38 -1.70
C GLU A 30 2.63 2.91 -1.79
N ILE A 31 2.57 2.34 -2.99
CA ILE A 31 2.96 0.94 -3.24
C ILE A 31 4.09 0.93 -4.28
N PHE A 32 5.17 0.23 -3.97
CA PHE A 32 6.29 0.01 -4.89
C PHE A 32 6.36 -1.47 -5.25
N GLU A 33 6.24 -1.75 -6.54
CA GLU A 33 6.42 -3.09 -7.11
C GLU A 33 7.64 -3.08 -8.03
N LYS A 34 8.45 -4.13 -7.94
CA LYS A 34 9.64 -4.30 -8.77
C LYS A 34 9.26 -4.67 -10.20
N ASN A 35 8.20 -5.46 -10.35
CA ASN A 35 7.75 -5.99 -11.62
C ASN A 35 6.85 -4.99 -12.36
N GLU A 36 6.77 -5.12 -13.68
CA GLU A 36 5.84 -4.31 -14.50
C GLU A 36 4.37 -4.65 -14.25
N LYS A 37 4.09 -5.79 -13.62
CA LYS A 37 2.74 -6.28 -13.31
C LYS A 37 2.62 -6.58 -11.82
N ILE A 38 1.43 -6.31 -11.30
CA ILE A 38 1.00 -6.69 -9.95
C ILE A 38 0.51 -8.14 -9.95
N GLY A 39 0.43 -8.74 -8.76
CA GLY A 39 -0.02 -10.13 -8.55
C GLY A 39 1.10 -11.05 -8.12
#